data_AF-A0A7C0U3J3-F1
#
_entry.id   AF-A0A7C0U3J3-F1
#
_cell.length_a   1.000
_cell.length_b   1.000
_cell.length_c   1.000
_cell.angle_alpha   90.00
_cell.angle_beta   90.00
_cell.angle_gamma   90.00
#
_symmetry.space_group_name_H-M   'P 1'
#
loop_
_entity.id
_entity.type
_entity.pdbx_description
1 polymer ?
#
loop_
_entity_poly.entity_id
_entity_poly.type
_entity_poly.pdbx_seq_one_letter_code
_entity_poly.pdbx_strand_id
1 'polypeptide(L)'
;MNKKEFTYEDLTWAREVLGIPLRATQAEIKQAYRRKIKKWHPDRCNKEVAHKKMAEINRAYEIITSYCRRYKYSFDLETFRRNMVGTEWWWWDKFGQDPIWSNKVKK
;
A
#
# COMPACT_ATOMS: atom_id res chain seq x y z
N MET A 1 -9.63 16.66 2.85
CA MET A 1 -8.98 15.57 2.08
C MET A 1 -9.60 14.25 2.53
N ASN A 2 -10.45 13.63 1.70
CA ASN A 2 -11.09 12.35 1.98
C ASN A 2 -10.02 11.28 2.26
N LYS A 3 -9.81 10.94 3.52
CA LYS A 3 -8.95 9.84 3.93
C LYS A 3 -9.70 8.56 3.62
N LYS A 4 -9.55 8.03 2.40
CA LYS A 4 -9.89 6.62 2.15
C LYS A 4 -8.89 5.80 2.97
N GLU A 5 -9.33 5.32 4.12
CA GLU A 5 -8.66 4.27 4.87
C GLU A 5 -8.85 2.99 4.04
N PHE A 6 -7.75 2.47 3.49
CA PHE A 6 -7.75 1.20 2.76
C PHE A 6 -7.14 0.14 3.67
N THR A 7 -7.69 -1.07 3.64
CA THR A 7 -7.26 -2.18 4.51
C THR A 7 -6.05 -2.89 3.91
N TYR A 8 -5.44 -3.79 4.70
CA TYR A 8 -4.38 -4.67 4.19
C TYR A 8 -4.88 -5.59 3.07
N GLU A 9 -6.16 -5.97 3.10
CA GLU A 9 -6.80 -6.78 2.07
C GLU A 9 -6.87 -6.04 0.74
N ASP A 10 -7.24 -4.75 0.76
CA ASP A 10 -7.24 -3.89 -0.43
C ASP A 10 -5.83 -3.78 -1.05
N LEU A 11 -4.80 -3.64 -0.20
CA LEU A 11 -3.41 -3.56 -0.63
C LEU A 11 -2.94 -4.89 -1.24
N THR A 12 -3.32 -6.00 -0.62
CA THR A 12 -2.99 -7.35 -1.08
C THR A 12 -3.65 -7.63 -2.43
N TRP A 13 -4.94 -7.35 -2.55
CA TRP A 13 -5.68 -7.44 -3.81
C TRP A 13 -5.04 -6.58 -4.91
N ALA A 14 -4.69 -5.33 -4.61
CA ALA A 14 -4.06 -4.43 -5.58
C ALA A 14 -2.71 -4.98 -6.08
N ARG A 15 -1.92 -5.57 -5.18
CA ARG A 15 -0.65 -6.23 -5.48
C ARG A 15 -0.84 -7.40 -6.44
N GLU A 16 -1.84 -8.24 -6.20
CA GLU A 16 -2.16 -9.41 -7.02
C GLU A 16 -2.68 -9.01 -8.41
N VAL A 17 -3.55 -7.99 -8.48
CA VAL A 17 -4.07 -7.47 -9.76
C VAL A 17 -2.93 -6.96 -10.65
N LEU A 18 -1.99 -6.19 -10.10
CA LEU A 18 -0.82 -5.72 -10.84
C LEU A 18 0.23 -6.82 -11.05
N GLY A 19 0.26 -7.84 -10.19
CA GLY A 19 1.20 -8.96 -10.25
C GLY A 19 2.62 -8.54 -9.88
N ILE A 20 2.75 -7.76 -8.80
CA ILE A 20 4.05 -7.29 -8.29
C ILE A 20 4.48 -8.09 -7.04
N PRO A 21 5.79 -8.24 -6.79
CA PRO A 21 6.31 -8.87 -5.58
C PRO A 21 6.00 -8.06 -4.31
N LEU A 22 6.24 -8.66 -3.13
CA LEU A 22 6.07 -8.01 -1.81
C LEU A 22 6.95 -6.76 -1.63
N ARG A 23 8.05 -6.69 -2.38
CA ARG A 23 8.92 -5.51 -2.47
C ARG A 23 9.05 -5.16 -3.93
N ALA A 24 8.56 -3.99 -4.33
CA ALA A 24 8.60 -3.55 -5.71
C ALA A 24 8.89 -2.07 -5.76
N THR A 25 9.84 -1.66 -6.59
CA THR A 25 10.19 -0.26 -6.81
C THR A 25 9.10 0.48 -7.59
N GLN A 26 9.12 1.82 -7.53
CA GLN A 26 8.20 2.64 -8.32
C GLN A 26 8.28 2.35 -9.82
N ALA A 27 9.48 2.05 -10.32
CA ALA A 27 9.72 1.69 -11.71
C ALA A 27 9.00 0.40 -12.08
N GLU A 28 9.10 -0.63 -11.23
CA GLU A 28 8.43 -1.92 -11.42
C GLU A 28 6.91 -1.80 -11.37
N ILE A 29 6.37 -1.00 -10.44
CA ILE A 29 4.92 -0.75 -10.34
C ILE A 29 4.40 -0.10 -11.63
N LYS A 30 5.09 0.95 -12.11
CA LYS A 30 4.74 1.63 -13.38
C LYS A 30 4.90 0.70 -14.58
N GLN A 31 5.88 -0.20 -14.57
CA GLN A 31 6.09 -1.16 -15.64
C GLN A 31 4.99 -2.22 -15.65
N ALA A 32 4.62 -2.77 -14.49
CA ALA A 32 3.53 -3.74 -14.33
C ALA A 32 2.19 -3.18 -14.80
N TYR A 33 1.88 -1.94 -14.41
CA TYR A 33 0.70 -1.22 -14.87
C TYR A 33 0.66 -1.12 -16.41
N ARG A 34 1.75 -0.64 -17.03
CA ARG A 34 1.86 -0.54 -18.50
C ARG A 34 1.70 -1.88 -19.21
N ARG A 35 2.27 -2.96 -18.66
CA ARG A 35 2.09 -4.33 -19.19
C ARG A 35 0.62 -4.76 -19.16
N LYS A 36 -0.09 -4.49 -18.07
CA LYS A 36 -1.50 -4.86 -17.90
C LYS A 36 -2.41 -4.06 -18.83
N ILE A 37 -2.21 -2.76 -18.98
CA ILE A 37 -2.95 -1.92 -19.94
C ILE A 37 -2.74 -2.42 -21.36
N LYS A 38 -1.50 -2.75 -21.76
CA LYS A 38 -1.22 -3.30 -23.10
C LYS A 38 -1.92 -4.64 -23.34
N LYS A 39 -2.08 -5.46 -22.30
CA LYS A 39 -2.77 -6.76 -22.38
C LYS A 39 -4.28 -6.60 -22.56
N TRP A 40 -4.89 -5.65 -21.86
CA TRP A 40 -6.34 -5.43 -21.84
C TRP A 40 -6.81 -4.25 -22.71
N HIS A 41 -5.98 -3.81 -23.64
CA HIS A 41 -6.33 -2.71 -24.55
C HIS A 41 -7.57 -3.06 -25.39
N PRO A 42 -8.51 -2.13 -25.60
CA PRO A 42 -9.74 -2.38 -26.38
C PRO A 42 -9.48 -2.80 -27.84
N ASP A 43 -8.30 -2.53 -28.40
CA ASP A 43 -7.93 -3.04 -29.74
C ASP A 43 -7.64 -4.54 -29.74
N ARG A 44 -7.31 -5.12 -28.58
CA ARG A 44 -6.92 -6.54 -28.46
C ARG A 44 -7.98 -7.41 -27.80
N CYS A 45 -8.96 -6.80 -27.16
CA CYS A 45 -9.99 -7.47 -26.37
C CYS A 45 -11.34 -6.80 -26.58
N ASN A 46 -12.42 -7.55 -26.36
CA ASN A 46 -13.77 -6.99 -26.47
C ASN A 46 -13.95 -5.79 -25.53
N LYS A 47 -14.58 -4.70 -26.02
CA LYS A 47 -14.64 -3.40 -25.33
C LYS A 47 -15.16 -3.49 -23.89
N GLU A 48 -16.17 -4.32 -23.66
CA GLU A 48 -16.78 -4.49 -22.33
C GLU A 48 -15.83 -5.14 -21.32
N VAL A 49 -15.10 -6.18 -21.76
CA VAL A 49 -14.13 -6.90 -20.92
C VAL A 49 -12.92 -6.03 -20.66
N ALA A 50 -12.43 -5.34 -21.70
CA ALA A 50 -11.35 -4.37 -21.60
C ALA A 50 -11.68 -3.28 -20.57
N HIS A 51 -12.87 -2.68 -20.65
CA HIS A 51 -13.31 -1.63 -19.73
C HIS A 51 -13.36 -2.11 -18.27
N LYS A 52 -13.98 -3.27 -18.01
CA LYS A 52 -14.04 -3.86 -16.66
C LYS A 52 -12.64 -4.11 -16.09
N LYS A 53 -11.76 -4.73 -16.88
CA LYS A 53 -10.38 -5.04 -16.45
C LYS A 53 -9.54 -3.78 -16.26
N MET A 54 -9.66 -2.78 -17.13
CA MET A 54 -8.96 -1.51 -16.96
C MET A 54 -9.41 -0.75 -15.71
N ALA A 55 -10.71 -0.78 -15.37
CA ALA A 55 -11.20 -0.20 -14.13
C ALA A 55 -10.59 -0.88 -12.89
N GLU A 56 -10.50 -2.22 -12.89
CA GLU A 56 -9.83 -2.98 -11.82
C GLU A 56 -8.34 -2.59 -11.70
N ILE A 57 -7.62 -2.53 -12.82
CA ILE A 57 -6.19 -2.20 -12.86
C ILE A 57 -5.95 -0.76 -12.36
N ASN A 58 -6.80 0.19 -12.76
CA ASN A 58 -6.69 1.58 -12.33
C ASN A 58 -6.91 1.72 -10.81
N ARG A 59 -7.91 1.02 -10.26
CA ARG A 59 -8.19 1.01 -8.82
C ARG A 59 -7.02 0.41 -8.03
N ALA A 60 -6.47 -0.71 -8.49
CA ALA A 60 -5.28 -1.31 -7.88
C ALA A 60 -4.08 -0.36 -7.88
N TYR A 61 -3.84 0.33 -9.00
CA TYR A 61 -2.76 1.30 -9.12
C TYR A 61 -2.93 2.51 -8.20
N GLU A 62 -4.17 3.00 -8.02
CA GLU A 62 -4.48 4.11 -7.11
C GLU A 62 -4.18 3.74 -5.65
N ILE A 63 -4.58 2.54 -5.21
CA ILE A 63 -4.31 2.03 -3.85
C ILE A 63 -2.81 1.94 -3.61
N ILE A 64 -2.06 1.28 -4.51
CA ILE A 64 -0.62 1.13 -4.37
C ILE A 64 0.10 2.48 -4.41
N THR A 65 -0.30 3.39 -5.30
CA THR A 65 0.29 4.72 -5.37
C THR A 65 0.03 5.52 -4.10
N SER A 66 -1.17 5.43 -3.54
CA SER A 66 -1.53 6.09 -2.28
C SER A 66 -0.74 5.53 -1.10
N TYR A 67 -0.54 4.21 -1.06
CA TYR A 67 0.34 3.56 -0.08
C TYR A 67 1.78 4.03 -0.23
N CYS A 68 2.35 3.97 -1.44
CA CYS A 68 3.74 4.35 -1.71
C CYS A 68 4.02 5.84 -1.53
N ARG A 69 3.00 6.71 -1.59
CA ARG A 69 3.14 8.15 -1.28
C ARG A 69 3.36 8.42 0.21
N ARG A 70 2.78 7.58 1.07
CA ARG A 70 2.85 7.75 2.54
C ARG A 70 3.90 6.85 3.17
N TYR A 71 4.21 5.73 2.52
CA TYR A 71 4.96 4.63 3.10
C TYR A 71 6.01 4.12 2.12
N LYS A 72 7.02 3.42 2.64
CA LYS A 72 8.07 2.81 1.81
C LYS A 72 7.46 1.70 0.92
N TYR A 73 8.11 1.44 -0.22
CA TYR A 73 7.76 0.47 -1.27
C TYR A 73 7.81 -1.04 -0.85
N SER A 74 7.36 -1.33 0.37
CA SER A 74 7.30 -2.65 0.98
C SER A 74 5.85 -2.96 1.35
N PHE A 75 5.30 -4.02 0.76
CA PHE A 75 3.90 -4.45 0.89
C PHE A 75 3.73 -5.62 1.87
N ASP A 76 4.70 -5.80 2.76
CA ASP A 76 4.67 -6.82 3.81
C ASP A 76 3.76 -6.41 4.98
N LEU A 77 3.08 -7.37 5.60
CA LEU A 77 2.12 -7.15 6.69
C LEU A 77 2.76 -6.43 7.89
N GLU A 78 3.98 -6.80 8.26
CA GLU A 78 4.68 -6.19 9.40
C GLU A 78 5.05 -4.74 9.09
N THR A 79 5.50 -4.49 7.87
CA THR A 79 5.81 -3.14 7.40
C THR A 79 4.55 -2.29 7.29
N PHE A 80 3.46 -2.85 6.77
CA PHE A 80 2.16 -2.19 6.70
C PHE A 80 1.66 -1.80 8.09
N ARG A 81 1.72 -2.71 9.06
CA ARG A 81 1.32 -2.46 10.45
C ARG A 81 2.20 -1.38 11.09
N ARG A 82 3.52 -1.43 10.92
CA ARG A 82 4.45 -0.41 11.45
C ARG A 82 4.23 0.97 10.84
N ASN A 83 3.84 1.01 9.57
CA ASN A 83 3.58 2.23 8.83
C ASN A 83 2.22 2.86 9.20
N MET A 84 1.20 2.04 9.45
CA MET A 84 -0.17 2.47 9.75
C MET A 84 -0.40 2.78 11.23
N VAL A 85 0.29 2.08 12.13
CA VAL A 85 0.32 2.41 13.56
C VAL A 85 1.34 3.54 13.74
N GLY A 86 0.82 4.76 13.93
CA GLY A 86 1.63 5.98 14.02
C GLY A 86 2.80 5.85 14.99
N THR A 87 3.88 6.57 14.69
CA THR A 87 5.18 6.60 15.37
C THR A 87 5.07 6.63 16.91
N GLU A 88 3.99 7.22 17.44
CA GLU A 88 3.69 7.32 18.87
C GLU A 88 3.52 5.96 19.56
N TRP A 89 2.90 4.97 18.92
CA TRP A 89 2.69 3.63 19.50
C TRP A 89 3.96 2.77 19.45
N TRP A 90 4.77 2.90 18.40
CA TRP A 90 6.08 2.25 18.31
C TRP A 90 7.07 2.82 19.34
N TRP A 91 7.04 4.14 19.56
CA TRP A 91 7.80 4.78 20.63
C TRP A 91 7.34 4.36 22.02
N TRP A 92 6.03 4.24 22.26
CA TRP A 92 5.49 3.76 23.54
C TRP A 92 5.80 2.28 23.82
N ASP A 93 5.72 1.40 22.82
CA ASP A 93 6.05 -0.02 22.97
C ASP A 93 7.54 -0.26 23.21
N LYS A 94 8.41 0.50 22.52
CA LYS A 94 9.88 0.35 22.62
C LYS A 94 10.53 1.13 23.75
N PHE A 95 9.98 2.27 24.16
CA PHE A 95 10.61 3.18 25.13
C PHE A 95 9.66 3.67 26.24
N GLY A 96 8.37 3.31 26.22
CA GLY A 96 7.39 3.76 27.22
C GLY A 96 7.51 3.08 28.59
N GLN A 97 8.28 2.00 28.69
CA GLN A 97 8.64 1.34 29.96
C GLN A 97 10.03 1.75 30.48
N ASP A 98 10.70 2.73 29.89
CA ASP A 98 12.01 3.18 30.38
C ASP A 98 11.86 4.06 31.64
N PRO A 99 12.51 3.69 32.76
CA PRO A 99 12.45 4.46 34.01
C PRO A 99 13.12 5.85 33.93
N ILE A 100 13.86 6.15 32.85
CA ILE A 100 14.48 7.47 32.62
C ILE A 100 13.45 8.54 32.23
N TRP A 101 12.32 8.17 31.60
CA TRP A 101 11.26 9.10 31.21
C TRP A 101 9.99 8.98 32.08
N SER A 102 9.91 7.97 32.96
CA SER A 102 8.89 7.88 34.00
C SER A 102 9.31 8.70 35.23
N ASN A 103 9.12 10.02 35.16
CA ASN A 103 9.33 10.89 36.31
C ASN A 103 8.19 10.68 37.32
N LYS A 104 8.26 9.60 38.12
CA LYS A 104 7.53 9.51 39.38
C LYS A 104 8.13 10.55 40.31
N VAL A 105 7.64 11.78 40.21
CA VAL A 105 7.80 12.78 41.26
C VAL A 105 7.02 12.25 42.46
N LYS A 106 7.69 11.45 43.31
CA LYS A 106 7.20 11.17 44.65
C LYS A 106 7.26 12.49 45.41
N LYS A 107 6.11 13.02 45.77
CA LYS A 107 5.98 14.03 46.82
C LYS A 107 5.30 13.37 48.01
#